data_AF-A0A946CGB8-F1
#
_entry.id   AF-A0A946CGB8-F1
#
_cell.length_a   1.000
_cell.length_b   1.000
_cell.length_c   1.000
_cell.angle_alpha   90.00
_cell.angle_beta   90.00
_cell.angle_gamma   90.00
#
_symmetry.space_group_name_H-M   'P 1'
#
loop_
_entity.id
_entity.type
_entity.pdbx_description
1 polymer ?
#
loop_
_entity_poly.entity_id
_entity_poly.type
_entity_poly.pdbx_seq_one_letter_code
_entity_poly.pdbx_strand_id
1 'polypeptide(L)'
;MKSTSKQASNSREREIAEISGGLKALAKELNVPVIVLAQLNRGPEARTGSSLGVPRMSDLRESGSIEQDADMVGLLYRKVYYADNQDDRDEDDGEAELVLAKNRNGPTGNIPLTFLPALMRFETRAFTPEPS
;
A
#
# COMPACT_ATOMS: atom_id res chain seq x y z
N MET A 1 21.17 15.10 -28.76
CA MET A 1 19.99 15.41 -27.93
C MET A 1 20.11 14.65 -26.62
N LYS A 2 20.44 15.33 -25.51
CA LYS A 2 20.62 14.69 -24.19
C LYS A 2 19.26 14.56 -23.49
N SER A 3 19.03 13.40 -22.88
CA SER A 3 17.75 12.95 -22.31
C SER A 3 17.17 13.87 -21.24
N THR A 4 16.02 14.49 -21.51
CA THR A 4 15.19 15.26 -20.57
C THR A 4 14.47 14.38 -19.54
N SER A 5 14.34 13.07 -19.78
CA SER A 5 13.58 12.15 -18.92
C SER A 5 14.22 11.89 -17.55
N LYS A 6 15.56 11.74 -17.49
CA LYS A 6 16.28 11.50 -16.21
C LYS A 6 16.29 12.72 -15.29
N GLN A 7 16.24 13.93 -15.85
CA GLN A 7 16.22 15.15 -15.05
C GLN A 7 14.85 15.38 -14.41
N ALA A 8 13.77 15.06 -15.13
CA ALA A 8 12.40 15.14 -14.62
C ALA A 8 12.14 14.12 -13.49
N SER A 9 12.62 12.87 -13.62
CA SER A 9 12.45 11.84 -12.58
C SER A 9 13.16 12.22 -11.27
N ASN A 10 14.40 12.72 -11.35
CA ASN A 10 15.14 13.18 -10.17
C ASN A 10 14.46 14.38 -9.49
N SER A 11 13.80 15.24 -10.26
CA SER A 11 13.05 16.38 -9.70
C SER A 11 11.88 15.91 -8.84
N ARG A 12 11.17 14.87 -9.31
CA ARG A 12 9.99 14.35 -8.61
C ARG A 12 10.34 13.59 -7.33
N GLU A 13 11.39 12.77 -7.36
CA GLU A 13 11.88 12.07 -6.17
C GLU A 13 12.27 13.05 -5.06
N ARG A 14 12.92 14.17 -5.43
CA ARG A 14 13.30 15.22 -4.50
C ARG A 14 12.10 15.96 -3.93
N GLU A 15 11.11 16.30 -4.76
CA GLU A 15 9.88 16.95 -4.31
C GLU A 15 9.11 16.06 -3.32
N ILE A 16 8.99 14.76 -3.62
CA ILE A 16 8.36 13.79 -2.73
C ILE A 16 9.12 13.70 -1.40
N ALA A 17 10.45 13.73 -1.42
CA ALA A 17 11.27 13.74 -0.21
C ALA A 17 11.09 15.00 0.65
N GLU A 18 11.00 16.16 0.02
CA GLU A 18 10.75 17.43 0.72
C GLU A 18 9.34 17.43 1.37
N ILE A 19 8.33 16.91 0.66
CA ILE A 19 6.96 16.78 1.19
C ILE A 19 6.90 15.78 2.35
N SER A 20 7.48 14.58 2.20
CA SER A 20 7.44 13.54 3.24
C SER A 20 8.15 13.97 4.51
N GLY A 21 9.34 14.58 4.37
CA GLY A 21 10.11 15.11 5.49
C GLY A 21 9.38 16.25 6.20
N GLY A 22 8.76 17.18 5.45
CA GLY A 22 7.97 18.27 5.99
C GLY A 22 6.74 17.78 6.78
N LEU A 23 6.01 16.79 6.23
CA LEU A 23 4.86 16.18 6.93
C LEU A 23 5.29 15.46 8.20
N LYS A 24 6.44 14.77 8.19
CA LYS A 24 6.98 14.10 9.37
C LYS A 24 7.40 15.10 10.45
N ALA A 25 8.00 16.23 10.06
CA ALA A 25 8.35 17.31 10.98
C ALA A 25 7.09 17.91 11.62
N LEU A 26 6.07 18.22 10.80
CA LEU A 26 4.80 18.75 11.27
C LEU A 26 4.09 17.80 12.25
N ALA A 27 4.05 16.50 11.94
CA ALA A 27 3.46 15.49 12.81
C ALA A 27 4.13 15.44 14.18
N LYS A 28 5.46 15.58 14.22
CA LYS A 28 6.24 15.62 15.46
C LYS A 28 6.03 16.91 16.24
N GLU A 29 6.00 18.06 15.56
CA GLU A 29 5.84 19.37 16.19
C GLU A 29 4.45 19.52 16.84
N LEU A 30 3.40 19.12 16.12
CA LEU A 30 2.01 19.19 16.60
C LEU A 30 1.60 18.00 17.46
N ASN A 31 2.42 16.96 17.53
CA ASN A 31 2.13 15.70 18.22
C ASN A 31 0.78 15.07 17.81
N VAL A 32 0.51 15.03 16.51
CA VAL A 32 -0.70 14.44 15.94
C VAL A 32 -0.34 13.38 14.89
N PRO A 33 -1.16 12.32 14.75
CA PRO A 33 -0.97 11.36 13.67
C PRO A 33 -1.33 12.02 12.33
N VAL A 34 -0.41 11.93 11.36
CA VAL A 34 -0.64 12.37 9.97
C VAL A 34 -0.75 11.13 9.09
N ILE A 35 -1.87 11.00 8.38
CA ILE A 35 -2.12 9.92 7.43
C ILE A 35 -2.02 10.50 6.02
N VAL A 36 -1.21 9.85 5.19
CA VAL A 36 -1.03 10.22 3.79
C VAL A 36 -1.47 9.05 2.92
N LEU A 37 -2.23 9.33 1.88
CA LEU A 37 -2.58 8.36 0.85
C LEU A 37 -1.62 8.49 -0.32
N ALA A 38 -1.05 7.37 -0.74
CA ALA A 38 -0.16 7.30 -1.89
C ALA A 38 -0.72 6.30 -2.91
N GLN A 39 -0.67 6.67 -4.19
CA GLN A 39 -0.98 5.77 -5.27
C GLN A 39 0.23 4.87 -5.56
N LEU A 40 -0.01 3.58 -5.81
CA LEU A 40 1.02 2.63 -6.21
C LEU A 40 1.24 2.65 -7.72
N ASN A 41 2.44 2.29 -8.15
CA ASN A 41 2.70 1.96 -9.54
C ASN A 41 1.93 0.69 -9.94
N ARG A 42 1.67 0.51 -11.24
CA ARG A 42 0.98 -0.68 -11.78
C ARG A 42 1.81 -1.98 -11.77
N GLY A 43 2.99 -1.96 -11.17
CA GLY A 43 3.88 -3.12 -11.04
C GLY A 43 3.24 -4.39 -10.45
N PRO A 44 2.33 -4.30 -9.45
CA PRO A 44 1.61 -5.46 -8.93
C PRO A 44 0.76 -6.19 -9.97
N GLU A 45 0.20 -5.47 -10.94
CA GLU A 45 -0.70 -6.03 -11.98
C GLU A 45 0.04 -6.97 -12.95
N ALA A 46 1.37 -6.84 -13.06
CA ALA A 46 2.19 -7.64 -13.97
C ALA A 46 2.74 -8.94 -13.34
N ARG A 47 2.44 -9.19 -12.05
CA ARG A 47 2.92 -10.38 -11.33
C ARG A 47 2.04 -11.59 -11.63
N THR A 48 2.47 -12.77 -11.19
CA THR A 48 1.75 -14.03 -11.44
C THR A 48 1.58 -14.86 -10.18
N GLY A 49 0.64 -15.81 -10.23
CA GLY A 49 0.33 -16.74 -9.14
C GLY A 49 -0.10 -16.01 -7.86
N SER A 50 0.29 -16.55 -6.70
CA SER A 50 -0.05 -16.01 -5.37
C SER A 50 0.49 -14.59 -5.09
N SER A 51 1.26 -14.02 -6.00
CA SER A 51 1.78 -12.65 -5.90
C SER A 51 1.12 -11.63 -6.83
N LEU A 52 0.19 -12.09 -7.68
CA LEU A 52 -0.60 -11.24 -8.57
C LEU A 52 -1.34 -10.18 -7.75
N GLY A 53 -1.17 -8.91 -8.09
CA GLY A 53 -1.88 -7.80 -7.45
C GLY A 53 -1.45 -7.44 -6.03
N VAL A 54 -0.75 -8.33 -5.31
CA VAL A 54 -0.33 -8.10 -3.91
C VAL A 54 0.66 -6.93 -3.85
N PRO A 55 0.31 -5.79 -3.22
CA PRO A 55 1.18 -4.62 -3.18
C PRO A 55 2.38 -4.83 -2.25
N ARG A 56 3.51 -4.21 -2.59
CA ARG A 56 4.77 -4.23 -1.83
C ARG A 56 5.37 -2.83 -1.77
N MET A 57 6.30 -2.63 -0.84
CA MET A 57 7.04 -1.36 -0.71
C MET A 57 7.70 -0.90 -2.01
N SER A 58 8.24 -1.83 -2.81
CA SER A 58 8.86 -1.52 -4.10
C SER A 58 7.89 -0.86 -5.10
N ASP A 59 6.58 -1.01 -4.92
CA ASP A 59 5.57 -0.42 -5.80
C ASP A 59 5.35 1.08 -5.51
N LEU A 60 5.87 1.59 -4.39
CA LEU A 60 5.98 3.02 -4.08
C LEU A 60 7.14 3.71 -4.82
N ARG A 61 7.72 3.08 -5.86
CA ARG A 61 8.84 3.63 -6.66
C ARG A 61 8.68 5.13 -6.93
N GLU A 62 9.79 5.85 -6.85
CA GLU A 62 9.90 7.33 -6.76
C GLU A 62 9.65 7.91 -5.36
N SER A 63 9.31 7.06 -4.37
CA SER A 63 9.00 7.47 -2.99
C SER A 63 9.94 6.86 -1.94
N GLY A 64 11.19 6.57 -2.29
CA GLY A 64 12.16 5.99 -1.34
C GLY A 64 12.33 6.83 -0.06
N SER A 65 12.10 8.13 -0.15
CA SER A 65 12.01 9.04 0.99
C SER A 65 10.79 8.79 1.88
N ILE A 66 9.61 8.56 1.31
CA ILE A 66 8.40 8.18 2.06
C ILE A 66 8.66 6.92 2.87
N GLU A 67 9.30 5.92 2.26
CA GLU A 67 9.66 4.68 2.96
C GLU A 67 10.55 4.96 4.17
N GLN A 68 11.52 5.88 4.08
CA GLN A 68 12.41 6.19 5.19
C GLN A 68 11.68 6.99 6.29
N ASP A 69 10.89 7.98 5.90
CA ASP A 69 10.25 8.95 6.81
C ASP A 69 9.04 8.39 7.55
N ALA A 70 8.25 7.51 6.91
CA ALA A 70 7.03 6.98 7.49
C ALA A 70 7.31 6.08 8.70
N ASP A 71 6.52 6.22 9.77
CA ASP A 71 6.60 5.30 10.91
C ASP A 71 5.90 3.97 10.60
N MET A 72 4.78 4.03 9.85
CA MET A 72 4.00 2.88 9.42
C MET A 72 3.63 3.03 7.95
N VAL A 73 3.62 1.90 7.23
CA VAL A 73 3.15 1.84 5.84
C VAL A 73 2.20 0.66 5.71
N GLY A 74 0.93 0.95 5.41
CA GLY A 74 -0.10 -0.02 5.12
C GLY A 74 -0.45 0.00 3.64
N LEU A 75 -0.52 -1.18 3.02
CA LEU A 75 -0.87 -1.34 1.61
C LEU A 75 -2.18 -2.14 1.55
N LEU A 76 -3.21 -1.54 0.94
CA LEU A 76 -4.53 -2.14 0.86
C LEU A 76 -4.62 -3.02 -0.37
N TYR A 77 -5.09 -4.26 -0.18
CA TYR A 77 -5.24 -5.27 -1.21
C TYR A 77 -6.65 -5.87 -1.16
N ARG A 78 -7.21 -6.16 -2.34
CA ARG A 78 -8.54 -6.78 -2.50
C ARG A 78 -8.42 -7.85 -3.58
N LYS A 79 -8.49 -9.12 -3.18
CA LYS A 79 -8.26 -10.27 -4.07
C LYS A 79 -9.24 -10.33 -5.24
N VAL A 80 -10.52 -10.00 -4.99
CA VAL A 80 -11.59 -10.01 -6.00
C VAL A 80 -11.27 -9.24 -7.29
N TYR A 81 -10.40 -8.22 -7.26
CA TYR A 81 -10.00 -7.48 -8.47
C TYR A 81 -9.07 -8.28 -9.40
N TYR A 82 -8.44 -9.33 -8.89
CA TYR A 82 -7.44 -10.13 -9.56
C TYR A 82 -7.90 -11.58 -9.79
N ALA A 83 -9.17 -11.88 -9.50
CA ALA A 83 -9.78 -13.19 -9.73
C ALA A 83 -10.05 -13.43 -11.22
N ASP A 84 -9.57 -14.58 -11.70
CA ASP A 84 -9.56 -14.95 -13.13
C ASP A 84 -10.93 -15.43 -13.63
N ASN A 85 -11.75 -15.99 -12.75
CA ASN A 85 -13.07 -16.52 -13.08
C ASN A 85 -14.15 -16.04 -12.10
N GLN A 86 -15.40 -16.41 -12.33
CA GLN A 86 -16.53 -15.96 -11.52
C GLN A 86 -16.64 -16.70 -10.17
N ASP A 87 -16.24 -17.97 -10.12
CA ASP A 87 -16.24 -18.75 -8.88
C ASP A 87 -15.23 -18.17 -7.88
N ASP A 88 -14.02 -17.86 -8.34
CA ASP A 88 -12.97 -17.19 -7.55
C ASP A 88 -13.44 -15.81 -7.04
N ARG A 89 -14.21 -15.07 -7.87
CA ARG A 89 -14.74 -13.75 -7.46
C ARG A 89 -15.79 -13.86 -6.36
N ASP A 90 -16.63 -14.88 -6.44
CA ASP A 90 -17.67 -15.13 -5.46
C ASP A 90 -17.06 -15.63 -4.13
N GLU A 91 -15.98 -16.42 -4.19
CA GLU A 91 -15.20 -16.84 -3.01
C GLU A 91 -14.44 -15.66 -2.38
N ASP A 92 -13.81 -14.81 -3.21
CA ASP A 92 -13.05 -13.66 -2.75
C ASP A 92 -13.93 -12.43 -2.42
N ASP A 93 -15.26 -12.52 -2.54
CA ASP A 93 -16.14 -11.37 -2.34
C ASP A 93 -16.06 -10.85 -0.90
N GLY A 94 -15.91 -9.53 -0.80
CA GLY A 94 -15.66 -8.86 0.46
C GLY A 94 -14.30 -9.18 1.10
N GLU A 95 -13.42 -10.01 0.52
CA GLU A 95 -12.06 -10.19 1.04
C GLU A 95 -11.20 -8.96 0.78
N ALA A 96 -10.61 -8.45 1.87
CA ALA A 96 -9.60 -7.41 1.80
C ALA A 96 -8.48 -7.70 2.80
N GLU A 97 -7.31 -7.14 2.52
CA GLU A 97 -6.14 -7.30 3.37
C GLU A 97 -5.42 -5.95 3.47
N LEU A 98 -5.07 -5.56 4.68
CA LEU A 98 -4.14 -4.47 4.92
C LEU A 98 -2.77 -5.09 5.21
N VAL A 99 -1.89 -5.02 4.22
CA VAL A 99 -0.49 -5.45 4.34
C VAL A 99 0.27 -4.35 5.09
N LEU A 100 0.54 -4.56 6.37
CA LEU A 100 1.37 -3.66 7.18
C LEU A 100 2.85 -3.92 6.83
N ALA A 101 3.29 -3.30 5.73
CA ALA A 101 4.61 -3.51 5.14
C ALA A 101 5.76 -2.86 5.93
N LYS A 102 5.47 -1.80 6.70
CA LYS A 102 6.42 -1.18 7.63
C LYS A 102 5.72 -0.83 8.94
N ASN A 103 6.40 -1.13 10.05
CA ASN A 103 6.02 -0.65 11.37
C ASN A 103 7.28 -0.40 12.20
N ARG A 104 7.59 0.85 12.51
CA ARG A 104 8.82 1.23 13.24
C ARG A 104 8.81 0.77 14.70
N ASN A 105 7.62 0.62 15.29
CA ASN A 105 7.44 0.37 16.73
C ASN A 105 6.75 -0.96 17.02
N GLY A 106 6.72 -1.89 16.07
CA GLY A 106 6.01 -3.16 16.24
C GLY A 106 6.17 -4.10 15.05
N PRO A 107 5.47 -5.24 15.08
CA PRO A 107 5.54 -6.21 13.99
C PRO A 107 4.89 -5.67 12.71
N THR A 108 5.37 -6.18 11.59
CA THR A 108 4.70 -6.15 10.29
C THR A 108 3.82 -7.38 10.13
N GLY A 109 2.95 -7.38 9.13
CA GLY A 109 2.11 -8.54 8.85
C GLY A 109 0.85 -8.15 8.10
N ASN A 110 0.05 -9.16 7.79
CA ASN A 110 -1.18 -8.98 7.07
C ASN A 110 -2.35 -8.93 8.04
N ILE A 111 -3.20 -7.92 7.88
CA ILE A 111 -4.40 -7.72 8.69
C ILE A 111 -5.60 -8.04 7.81
N PRO A 112 -6.31 -9.15 8.06
CA PRO A 112 -7.48 -9.52 7.28
C PRO A 112 -8.64 -8.55 7.57
N LEU A 113 -9.30 -8.12 6.52
CA LEU A 113 -10.42 -7.19 6.56
C LEU A 113 -11.59 -7.75 5.75
N THR A 114 -12.79 -7.28 6.05
CA THR A 114 -13.98 -7.48 5.23
C THR A 114 -14.36 -6.15 4.60
N PHE A 115 -14.44 -6.08 3.28
CA PHE A 115 -14.94 -4.93 2.55
C PHE A 115 -16.43 -5.10 2.24
N LEU A 116 -17.24 -4.10 2.57
CA LEU A 116 -18.67 -4.04 2.28
C LEU A 116 -18.90 -3.06 1.12
N PRO A 117 -19.06 -3.54 -0.14
CA PRO A 117 -19.09 -2.68 -1.31
C PRO A 117 -20.23 -1.65 -1.29
N ALA A 118 -21.41 -2.07 -0.80
CA ALA A 118 -22.60 -1.22 -0.70
C ALA A 118 -22.41 -0.01 0.22
N LEU A 119 -21.45 -0.08 1.14
CA LEU A 119 -21.19 0.97 2.14
C LEU A 119 -19.81 1.63 1.98
N MET A 120 -18.99 1.14 1.03
CA MET A 120 -17.58 1.50 0.90
C MET A 120 -16.82 1.44 2.24
N ARG A 121 -17.10 0.41 3.05
CA ARG A 121 -16.60 0.27 4.42
C ARG A 121 -15.70 -0.96 4.57
N PHE A 122 -14.66 -0.84 5.38
CA PHE A 122 -13.87 -1.97 5.88
C PHE A 122 -14.27 -2.31 7.31
N GLU A 123 -14.38 -3.60 7.61
CA GLU A 123 -14.62 -4.13 8.94
C GLU A 123 -13.52 -5.11 9.34
N THR A 124 -13.34 -5.27 10.66
CA THR A 124 -12.43 -6.26 11.21
C THR A 124 -12.93 -7.66 10.85
N ARG A 125 -12.09 -8.45 10.20
CA ARG A 125 -12.38 -9.86 9.94
C ARG A 125 -11.81 -10.71 11.07
N ALA A 126 -12.54 -11.75 11.48
CA ALA A 126 -11.98 -12.76 12.38
C ALA A 126 -10.76 -13.41 11.71
N PHE A 127 -9.71 -13.67 12.48
CA PHE A 127 -8.57 -14.44 11.98
C PHE A 127 -9.04 -15.85 11.63
N THR A 128 -9.07 -16.18 10.34
CA THR A 128 -9.27 -17.55 9.88
C THR A 128 -7.88 -18.12 9.59
N PRO A 129 -7.40 -19.12 10.35
CA PRO A 129 -6.16 -19.79 10.01
C PRO A 129 -6.31 -20.46 8.65
N GLU A 130 -5.31 -20.33 7.77
CA GLU A 130 -5.33 -21.07 6.51
C GLU A 130 -5.36 -22.58 6.80
N PRO A 131 -6.17 -23.36 6.07
CA PRO A 131 -6.17 -24.80 6.22
C PRO A 131 -4.78 -25.34 5.87
N SER A 132 -4.25 -26.15 6.78
CA SER A 132 -2.95 -26.83 6.67
C SER A 132 -2.88 -27.83 5.52
#